data_AF-A0A355H7J2-F1
#
_entry.id   AF-A0A355H7J2-F1
#
_cell.length_a   1.000
_cell.length_b   1.000
_cell.length_c   1.000
_cell.angle_alpha   90.00
_cell.angle_beta   90.00
_cell.angle_gamma   90.00
#
_symmetry.space_group_name_H-M   'P 1'
#
loop_
_entity.id
_entity.type
_entity.pdbx_description
1 polymer ?
#
loop_
_entity_poly.entity_id
_entity_poly.type
_entity_poly.pdbx_seq_one_letter_code
_entity_poly.pdbx_strand_id
1 'polypeptide(L)'
;MKKTAIFIALSIVTLVSVSMLLTNYSDNVKYDSNKVHHGKNSFKTKRSASIFQWLSMRFKEGPTPSVAQKDIESILAEVELSQIDLRPASSADVPRATWIGHATVLVQYQGINFLTDPHLTD
;
A
#
# COMPACT_ATOMS: atom_id res chain seq x y z
N MET A 1 14.47 25.54 43.50
CA MET A 1 14.96 24.53 42.54
C MET A 1 13.99 23.37 42.33
N LYS A 2 13.58 22.62 43.37
CA LYS A 2 12.65 21.46 43.22
C LYS A 2 11.27 21.82 42.63
N LYS A 3 10.63 22.90 43.08
CA LYS A 3 9.32 23.34 42.55
C LYS A 3 9.39 23.74 41.07
N THR A 4 10.46 24.45 40.68
CA THR A 4 10.70 24.88 39.29
C THR A 4 10.89 23.68 38.36
N ALA A 5 11.63 22.66 38.80
CA ALA A 5 11.80 21.42 38.04
C ALA A 5 10.48 20.64 37.86
N ILE A 6 9.61 20.63 38.88
CA ILE A 6 8.28 20.01 38.81
C ILE A 6 7.40 20.74 37.78
N PHE A 7 7.38 22.08 37.77
CA PHE A 7 6.60 22.85 36.80
C PHE A 7 7.10 22.66 35.36
N ILE A 8 8.41 22.54 35.16
CA ILE A 8 9.00 22.25 33.85
C ILE A 8 8.60 20.85 33.39
N ALA A 9 8.72 19.84 34.26
CA ALA A 9 8.30 18.47 33.94
C ALA A 9 6.81 18.39 33.57
N LEU A 10 5.94 19.08 34.33
CA LEU A 10 4.51 19.13 34.06
C LEU A 10 4.20 19.82 32.72
N SER A 11 4.95 20.87 32.37
CA SER A 11 4.81 21.58 31.09
C SER A 11 5.25 20.72 29.91
N ILE A 12 6.32 19.92 30.08
CA ILE A 12 6.78 18.97 29.04
C ILE A 12 5.74 17.87 28.83
N VAL A 13 5.20 17.28 29.91
CA VAL A 13 4.18 16.23 29.83
C VAL A 13 2.91 16.74 29.13
N THR A 14 2.48 17.97 29.45
CA THR A 14 1.32 18.58 28.79
C THR A 14 1.58 18.87 27.31
N LEU A 15 2.76 19.38 26.95
CA LEU A 15 3.16 19.58 25.55
C LEU A 15 3.18 18.27 24.74
N VAL A 16 3.75 17.20 25.30
CA VAL A 16 3.79 15.88 24.63
C VAL A 16 2.39 15.31 24.45
N SER A 17 1.54 15.42 25.46
CA SER A 17 0.14 14.97 25.41
C SER A 17 -0.66 15.70 24.33
N VAL A 18 -0.50 17.02 24.22
CA VAL A 18 -1.16 17.84 23.18
C VAL A 18 -0.64 17.49 21.79
N SER A 19 0.67 17.26 21.63
CA SER A 19 1.25 16.85 20.35
C SER A 19 0.71 15.50 19.88
N MET A 20 0.56 14.51 20.78
CA MET A 20 -0.02 13.20 20.43
C MET A 20 -1.48 13.30 19.99
N LEU A 21 -2.27 14.21 20.57
CA LEU A 21 -3.67 14.41 20.17
C LEU A 21 -3.80 15.05 18.78
N LEU A 22 -2.85 15.92 18.39
CA LEU A 22 -2.88 16.61 17.11
C LEU A 22 -2.39 15.76 15.92
N THR A 23 -1.55 14.74 16.15
CA THR A 23 -0.98 13.92 15.08
C THR A 23 -1.81 12.68 14.71
N ASN A 24 -2.91 12.40 15.41
CA ASN A 24 -3.74 11.21 15.18
C ASN A 24 -4.88 11.40 14.15
N TYR A 25 -4.89 12.50 13.40
CA TYR A 25 -5.87 12.68 12.32
C TYR A 25 -5.40 11.99 11.04
N SER A 26 -5.49 10.66 11.02
CA SER A 26 -5.51 9.91 9.77
C SER A 26 -6.88 10.15 9.13
N ASP A 27 -6.94 10.89 8.03
CA ASP A 27 -8.09 10.87 7.12
C ASP A 27 -8.12 9.48 6.47
N ASN A 28 -8.57 8.48 7.24
CA ASN A 28 -8.82 7.14 6.72
C ASN A 28 -9.73 7.27 5.51
N VAL A 29 -9.43 6.52 4.44
CA VAL A 29 -10.25 6.48 3.23
C VAL A 29 -11.69 6.22 3.64
N LYS A 30 -12.55 7.25 3.52
CA LYS A 30 -13.94 7.17 3.96
C LYS A 30 -14.67 6.22 3.01
N TYR A 31 -14.99 5.03 3.51
CA TYR A 31 -15.80 4.08 2.78
C TYR A 31 -17.19 4.69 2.54
N ASP A 32 -17.45 5.10 1.30
CA ASP A 32 -18.76 5.60 0.89
C ASP A 32 -19.65 4.44 0.47
N SER A 33 -20.49 3.95 1.39
CA SER A 33 -21.41 2.84 1.12
C SER A 33 -22.44 3.14 0.01
N ASN A 34 -22.62 4.41 -0.38
CA ASN A 34 -23.57 4.81 -1.42
C ASN A 34 -23.03 4.59 -2.83
N LYS A 35 -21.73 4.28 -3.00
CA LYS A 35 -21.21 3.96 -4.33
C LYS A 35 -21.89 2.71 -4.89
N VAL A 36 -22.18 2.74 -6.19
CA VAL A 36 -22.91 1.67 -6.88
C VAL A 36 -22.22 0.30 -6.78
N HIS A 37 -20.91 0.26 -6.56
CA HIS A 37 -20.10 -0.96 -6.40
C HIS A 37 -19.80 -1.32 -4.93
N HIS A 38 -20.39 -0.60 -3.97
CA HIS A 38 -20.22 -0.83 -2.54
C HIS A 38 -21.46 -1.54 -1.95
N GLY A 39 -21.20 -2.54 -1.11
CA GLY A 39 -22.16 -3.25 -0.26
C GLY A 39 -22.11 -2.73 1.18
N LYS A 40 -22.71 -3.44 2.13
CA LYS A 40 -22.64 -3.04 3.56
C LYS A 40 -21.20 -3.11 4.08
N ASN A 41 -20.52 -4.22 3.80
CA ASN A 41 -19.13 -4.51 4.21
C ASN A 41 -18.35 -5.22 3.08
N SER A 42 -18.69 -4.98 1.82
CA SER A 42 -18.10 -5.72 0.68
C SER A 42 -18.19 -4.91 -0.60
N PHE A 43 -17.43 -5.30 -1.63
CA PHE A 43 -17.66 -4.81 -2.99
C PHE A 43 -18.69 -5.69 -3.68
N LYS A 44 -19.62 -5.06 -4.40
CA LYS A 44 -20.60 -5.76 -5.23
C LYS A 44 -20.31 -5.50 -6.70
N THR A 45 -20.30 -6.57 -7.50
CA THR A 45 -20.28 -6.41 -8.95
C THR A 45 -21.57 -5.73 -9.40
N LYS A 46 -21.47 -4.79 -10.36
CA LYS A 46 -22.64 -4.15 -10.96
C LYS A 46 -23.49 -5.12 -11.80
N ARG A 47 -22.91 -6.25 -12.22
CA ARG A 47 -23.56 -7.26 -13.04
C ARG A 47 -23.70 -8.57 -12.26
N SER A 48 -24.94 -8.97 -11.98
CA SER A 48 -25.23 -10.36 -11.65
C SER A 48 -25.27 -11.16 -12.95
N ALA A 49 -24.26 -11.97 -13.21
CA ALA A 49 -24.30 -12.94 -14.30
C ALA A 49 -24.85 -14.27 -13.75
N SER A 50 -25.83 -14.85 -14.43
CA SER A 50 -26.24 -16.22 -14.13
C SER A 50 -25.12 -17.20 -14.52
N ILE A 51 -25.13 -18.40 -13.94
CA ILE A 51 -24.19 -19.46 -14.31
C ILE A 51 -24.24 -19.77 -15.82
N PHE A 52 -25.41 -19.63 -16.46
CA PHE A 52 -25.58 -19.82 -17.90
C PHE A 52 -24.99 -18.67 -18.72
N GLN A 53 -25.08 -17.43 -18.25
CA GLN A 53 -24.43 -16.28 -18.90
C GLN A 53 -22.91 -16.42 -18.82
N TRP A 54 -22.39 -16.82 -17.66
CA TRP A 54 -20.98 -17.12 -17.49
C TRP A 54 -20.52 -18.27 -18.40
N LEU A 55 -21.30 -19.35 -18.48
CA LEU A 55 -20.98 -20.50 -19.34
C LEU A 55 -21.03 -20.11 -20.82
N SER A 56 -22.02 -19.33 -21.24
CA SER A 56 -22.12 -18.80 -22.61
C SER A 56 -20.93 -17.89 -22.94
N MET A 57 -20.49 -17.04 -21.99
CA MET A 57 -19.29 -16.22 -22.14
C MET A 57 -18.06 -17.11 -22.33
N ARG A 58 -17.88 -18.16 -21.51
CA ARG A 58 -16.75 -19.11 -21.63
C ARG A 58 -16.70 -19.86 -22.96
N PHE A 59 -17.85 -20.08 -23.61
CA PHE A 59 -17.90 -20.69 -24.94
C PHE A 59 -17.74 -19.68 -26.08
N LYS A 60 -18.11 -18.41 -25.87
CA LYS A 60 -18.01 -17.33 -26.88
C LYS A 60 -16.65 -16.65 -26.88
N GLU A 61 -16.20 -16.26 -25.70
CA GLU A 61 -14.85 -15.77 -25.46
C GLU A 61 -13.99 -17.02 -25.38
N GLY A 62 -13.11 -17.21 -26.36
CA GLY A 62 -12.31 -18.42 -26.50
C GLY A 62 -11.32 -18.63 -25.34
N PRO A 63 -10.16 -19.26 -25.59
CA PRO A 63 -9.12 -19.31 -24.56
C PRO A 63 -8.74 -17.90 -24.10
N THR A 64 -8.23 -17.80 -22.87
CA THR A 64 -7.71 -16.54 -22.32
C THR A 64 -6.82 -15.84 -23.35
N PRO A 65 -6.86 -14.50 -23.44
CA PRO A 65 -6.05 -13.77 -24.41
C PRO A 65 -4.60 -14.26 -24.34
N SER A 66 -3.98 -14.50 -25.49
CA SER A 66 -2.59 -14.95 -25.52
C SER A 66 -1.74 -13.85 -24.91
N VAL A 67 -1.12 -14.14 -23.77
CA VAL A 67 -0.14 -13.25 -23.18
C VAL A 67 1.12 -13.34 -24.02
N ALA A 68 1.70 -12.20 -24.41
CA ALA A 68 2.94 -12.23 -25.16
C ALA A 68 4.04 -12.82 -24.27
N GLN A 69 4.92 -13.64 -24.85
CA GLN A 69 6.00 -14.29 -24.11
C GLN A 69 6.87 -13.27 -23.35
N LYS A 70 7.11 -12.09 -23.94
CA LYS A 70 7.81 -10.98 -23.28
C LYS A 70 7.15 -10.50 -21.99
N ASP A 71 5.82 -10.54 -21.91
CA ASP A 71 5.07 -10.08 -20.73
C ASP A 71 5.13 -11.14 -19.63
N ILE A 72 5.16 -12.43 -20.01
CA ILE A 72 5.39 -13.55 -19.08
C ILE A 72 6.81 -13.46 -18.53
N GLU A 73 7.81 -13.29 -19.39
CA GLU A 73 9.22 -13.16 -19.01
C GLU A 73 9.46 -11.95 -18.10
N SER A 74 8.76 -10.83 -18.33
CA SER A 74 8.85 -9.66 -17.43
C SER A 74 8.30 -9.93 -16.03
N ILE A 75 7.32 -10.82 -15.87
CA ILE A 75 6.76 -11.18 -14.56
C ILE A 75 7.65 -12.20 -13.85
N LEU A 76 8.26 -13.11 -14.62
CA LEU A 76 9.14 -14.15 -14.12
C LEU A 76 10.61 -13.71 -13.96
N ALA A 77 10.96 -12.53 -14.47
CA ALA A 77 12.29 -11.98 -14.36
C ALA A 77 12.69 -11.87 -12.88
N GLU A 78 13.84 -12.45 -12.54
CA GLU A 78 14.42 -12.24 -11.23
C GLU A 78 14.78 -10.77 -11.04
N VAL A 79 14.55 -10.28 -9.83
CA VAL A 79 14.85 -8.90 -9.48
C VAL A 79 16.36 -8.74 -9.43
N GLU A 80 16.92 -7.95 -10.33
CA GLU A 80 18.35 -7.67 -10.32
C GLU A 80 18.66 -6.75 -9.13
N LEU A 81 19.12 -7.35 -8.02
CA LEU A 81 19.38 -6.64 -6.76
C LEU A 81 20.41 -5.49 -6.91
N SER A 82 21.27 -5.55 -7.92
CA SER A 82 22.23 -4.50 -8.27
C SER A 82 21.57 -3.19 -8.72
N GLN A 83 20.37 -3.28 -9.29
CA GLN A 83 19.58 -2.13 -9.76
C GLN A 83 18.75 -1.50 -8.64
N ILE A 84 18.65 -2.17 -7.48
CA ILE A 84 17.99 -1.64 -6.29
C ILE A 84 18.99 -0.76 -5.54
N ASP A 85 18.67 0.52 -5.43
CA ASP A 85 19.42 1.41 -4.53
C ASP A 85 19.14 1.01 -3.07
N LEU A 86 20.02 0.16 -2.51
CA LEU A 86 19.95 -0.32 -1.13
C LEU A 86 20.51 0.69 -0.11
N ARG A 87 20.82 1.93 -0.53
CA ARG A 87 21.29 2.96 0.40
C ARG A 87 20.27 3.16 1.53
N PRO A 88 20.73 3.47 2.76
CA PRO A 88 19.85 3.71 3.88
C PRO A 88 18.81 4.79 3.56
N ALA A 89 17.56 4.60 3.98
CA ALA A 89 16.52 5.62 3.82
C ALA A 89 16.88 6.95 4.49
N SER A 90 17.79 6.96 5.46
CA SER A 90 18.30 8.18 6.10
C SER A 90 19.11 9.07 5.16
N SER A 91 19.53 8.54 4.01
CA SER A 91 20.17 9.29 2.91
C SER A 91 19.18 9.76 1.84
N ALA A 92 17.88 9.49 2.01
CA ALA A 92 16.84 9.86 1.05
C ALA A 92 16.15 11.16 1.47
N ASP A 93 16.70 12.29 1.02
CA ASP A 93 16.08 13.62 1.21
C ASP A 93 14.82 13.80 0.35
N VAL A 94 14.66 12.99 -0.70
CA VAL A 94 13.50 12.93 -1.59
C VAL A 94 12.94 11.50 -1.56
N PRO A 95 11.60 11.30 -1.58
CA PRO A 95 11.03 9.97 -1.60
C PRO A 95 11.53 9.17 -2.82
N ARG A 96 12.05 7.96 -2.58
CA ARG A 96 12.48 7.03 -3.63
C ARG A 96 11.54 5.84 -3.64
N ALA A 97 11.17 5.39 -4.84
CA ALA A 97 10.35 4.21 -5.05
C ALA A 97 11.08 3.27 -6.01
N THR A 98 11.40 2.07 -5.53
CA THR A 98 12.02 1.01 -6.33
C THR A 98 11.02 -0.11 -6.49
N TRP A 99 10.62 -0.41 -7.73
CA TRP A 99 9.78 -1.56 -8.00
C TRP A 99 10.60 -2.83 -7.87
N ILE A 100 10.17 -3.72 -6.97
CA ILE A 100 10.84 -4.99 -6.70
C ILE A 100 10.17 -6.09 -7.52
N GLY A 101 8.85 -6.10 -7.67
CA GLY A 101 8.16 -7.10 -8.49
C GLY A 101 6.68 -7.20 -8.15
N HIS A 102 5.85 -7.69 -9.07
CA HIS A 102 4.39 -7.71 -8.93
C HIS A 102 3.83 -6.33 -8.49
N ALA A 103 3.17 -6.24 -7.34
CA ALA A 103 2.71 -4.99 -6.71
C ALA A 103 3.64 -4.50 -5.57
N THR A 104 4.80 -5.15 -5.39
CA THR A 104 5.78 -4.83 -4.36
C THR A 104 6.72 -3.71 -4.79
N VAL A 105 6.64 -2.58 -4.08
CA VAL A 105 7.52 -1.42 -4.23
C VAL A 105 8.19 -1.14 -2.90
N LEU A 106 9.52 -1.01 -2.90
CA LEU A 106 10.27 -0.46 -1.79
C LEU A 106 10.23 1.06 -1.86
N VAL A 107 9.68 1.68 -0.81
CA VAL A 107 9.68 3.13 -0.64
C VAL A 107 10.64 3.51 0.46
N GLN A 108 11.50 4.49 0.17
CA GLN A 108 12.50 5.00 1.11
C GLN A 108 12.39 6.52 1.23
N TYR A 109 12.23 7.02 2.47
CA TYR A 109 12.17 8.46 2.73
C TYR A 109 12.51 8.78 4.18
N GLN A 110 13.42 9.75 4.41
CA GLN A 110 13.74 10.28 5.75
C GLN A 110 14.02 9.21 6.84
N GLY A 111 14.76 8.15 6.49
CA GLY A 111 15.09 7.08 7.43
C GLY A 111 14.06 5.95 7.52
N ILE A 112 12.93 6.07 6.83
CA ILE A 112 11.86 5.07 6.82
C ILE A 112 11.94 4.25 5.53
N ASN A 113 11.93 2.92 5.68
CA ASN A 113 11.73 1.98 4.58
C ASN A 113 10.40 1.26 4.79
N PHE A 114 9.58 1.16 3.74
CA PHE A 114 8.39 0.31 3.75
C PHE A 114 8.16 -0.35 2.40
N LEU A 115 7.41 -1.46 2.41
CA LEU A 115 7.02 -2.20 1.22
C LEU A 115 5.52 -2.05 0.99
N THR A 116 5.11 -1.82 -0.26
CA THR A 116 3.71 -2.02 -0.67
C THR A 116 3.49 -3.49 -0.97
N ASP A 117 2.32 -4.04 -0.65
CA ASP A 117 1.85 -5.39 -0.99
C ASP A 117 2.97 -6.44 -1.09
N PRO A 118 3.65 -6.76 0.04
CA PRO A 118 4.85 -7.59 0.01
C PRO A 118 4.51 -9.01 -0.43
N HIS A 119 4.95 -9.39 -1.62
CA HIS A 119 4.82 -10.73 -2.18
C HIS A 119 6.20 -11.27 -2.52
N LEU A 120 6.91 -11.72 -1.48
CA LEU A 120 8.23 -12.32 -1.57
C LEU A 120 8.04 -13.84 -1.63
N THR A 121 8.59 -14.49 -2.66
CA THR A 121 8.67 -15.94 -2.73
C THR A 121 9.92 -16.43 -1.99
N ASP A 122 9.89 -17.67 -1.52
CA ASP A 122 11.10 -18.40 -1.08
C ASP A 122 12.04 -18.69 -2.26
#